data_AF-A0A3D1B8X0-F1
#
_entry.id   AF-A0A3D1B8X0-F1
#
_cell.length_a   1.000
_cell.length_b   1.000
_cell.length_c   1.000
_cell.angle_alpha   90.00
_cell.angle_beta   90.00
_cell.angle_gamma   90.00
#
_symmetry.space_group_name_H-M   'P 1'
#
loop_
_entity.id
_entity.type
_entity.pdbx_description
1 polymer ?
#
loop_
_entity_poly.entity_id
_entity_poly.type
_entity_poly.pdbx_seq_one_letter_code
_entity_poly.pdbx_strand_id
1 'polypeptide(L)'
;MTDLKTMLLNQDTQGAEVFDSPKERLNFYRSEIHFESTLLASRTSGYLSSQSFLMIAFASSMANTNPDWGSLFRLVVPSVLALLGLLTSLHAIPGIRASFDVIERWHHKQADLLQTEG
;
A
#
# COMPACT_ATOMS: atom_id res chain seq x y z
N MET A 1 18.38 2.57 -24.11
CA MET A 1 17.81 2.63 -22.75
C MET A 1 16.77 1.53 -22.67
N THR A 2 17.19 0.36 -22.18
CA THR A 2 16.32 -0.81 -22.01
C THR A 2 15.27 -0.43 -20.97
N ASP A 3 14.01 -0.41 -21.38
CA ASP A 3 12.90 0.08 -20.57
C ASP A 3 12.76 -0.82 -19.33
N LEU A 4 12.75 -0.22 -18.14
CA LEU A 4 12.55 -0.93 -16.86
C LEU A 4 11.28 -1.80 -16.93
N LYS A 5 10.29 -1.34 -17.72
CA LYS A 5 9.08 -2.05 -18.07
C LYS A 5 9.35 -3.37 -18.79
N THR A 6 10.26 -3.39 -19.76
CA THR A 6 10.68 -4.61 -20.47
C THR A 6 11.52 -5.56 -19.61
N MET A 7 12.32 -5.06 -18.66
CA MET A 7 13.02 -5.93 -17.70
C MET A 7 12.06 -6.58 -16.70
N LEU A 8 11.06 -5.84 -16.21
CA LEU A 8 10.01 -6.38 -15.33
C LEU A 8 9.11 -7.37 -16.09
N LEU A 9 8.74 -7.09 -17.35
CA LEU A 9 8.02 -8.02 -18.22
C LEU A 9 8.81 -9.32 -18.46
N ASN A 10 10.14 -9.23 -18.63
CA ASN A 10 10.96 -10.42 -18.86
C ASN A 10 11.13 -11.28 -17.61
N GLN A 11 11.17 -10.68 -16.42
CA GLN A 11 11.27 -11.42 -15.15
C GLN A 11 10.01 -12.25 -14.86
N ASP A 12 8.85 -11.76 -15.28
CA ASP A 12 7.56 -12.47 -15.20
C ASP A 12 7.42 -13.63 -16.20
N THR A 13 8.08 -13.52 -17.35
CA THR A 13 8.02 -14.54 -18.42
C THR A 13 8.88 -15.76 -18.06
N GLN A 14 9.96 -15.57 -17.30
CA GLN A 14 10.80 -16.68 -16.83
C GLN A 14 10.09 -17.62 -15.83
N GLY A 15 9.04 -17.15 -15.15
CA GLY A 15 8.21 -18.03 -14.33
C GLY A 15 7.44 -19.06 -15.17
N ALA A 16 7.07 -18.74 -16.42
CA ALA A 16 6.29 -19.65 -17.26
C ALA A 16 7.06 -20.90 -17.72
N GLU A 17 8.40 -20.86 -17.73
CA GLU A 17 9.26 -22.01 -18.06
C GLU A 17 9.60 -22.90 -16.84
N VAL A 18 9.22 -22.50 -15.63
CA VAL A 18 9.55 -23.24 -14.38
C VAL A 18 8.47 -24.26 -13.98
N PHE A 19 7.25 -24.12 -14.48
CA PHE A 19 6.12 -24.92 -14.02
C PHE A 19 5.78 -26.06 -14.99
N ASP A 20 5.75 -27.29 -14.47
CA ASP A 20 5.47 -28.51 -15.25
C ASP A 20 3.99 -28.64 -15.64
N SER A 21 3.07 -27.86 -15.01
CA SER A 21 1.65 -27.92 -15.34
C SER A 21 0.88 -26.59 -15.23
N PRO A 22 -0.15 -26.39 -16.09
CA PRO A 22 -1.16 -25.32 -15.97
C PRO A 22 -1.71 -25.09 -14.55
N LYS A 23 -1.97 -26.19 -13.84
CA LYS A 23 -2.54 -26.15 -12.49
C LYS A 23 -1.56 -25.58 -11.46
N GLU A 24 -0.28 -25.86 -11.62
CA GLU A 24 0.78 -25.34 -10.76
C GLU A 24 0.96 -23.84 -10.96
N ARG A 25 0.91 -23.37 -12.22
CA ARG A 25 0.89 -21.94 -12.57
C ARG A 25 -0.28 -21.22 -11.93
N LEU A 26 -1.49 -21.79 -12.02
CA LEU A 26 -2.69 -21.21 -11.40
C LEU A 26 -2.59 -21.11 -9.88
N ASN A 27 -2.07 -22.14 -9.22
CA ASN A 27 -1.86 -22.14 -7.77
C ASN A 27 -0.81 -21.10 -7.35
N PHE A 28 0.27 -20.96 -8.13
CA PHE A 28 1.28 -19.93 -7.92
C PHE A 28 0.67 -18.52 -8.00
N TYR A 29 -0.06 -18.19 -9.08
CA TYR A 29 -0.68 -16.86 -9.21
C TYR A 29 -1.68 -16.58 -8.09
N ARG A 30 -2.46 -17.58 -7.65
CA ARG A 30 -3.34 -17.41 -6.48
C ARG A 30 -2.57 -17.10 -5.21
N SER A 31 -1.46 -17.80 -4.96
CA SER A 31 -0.61 -17.55 -3.80
C SER A 31 -0.02 -16.14 -3.83
N GLU A 32 0.43 -15.68 -5.00
CA GLU A 32 1.02 -14.35 -5.17
C GLU A 32 -0.02 -13.23 -4.99
N ILE A 33 -1.22 -13.39 -5.55
CA ILE A 33 -2.34 -12.48 -5.33
C ILE A 33 -2.69 -12.39 -3.84
N HIS A 34 -2.74 -13.53 -3.15
CA HIS A 34 -2.98 -13.55 -1.70
C HIS A 34 -1.88 -12.83 -0.93
N PHE A 35 -0.61 -13.09 -1.26
CA PHE A 35 0.53 -12.43 -0.64
C PHE A 35 0.50 -10.90 -0.81
N GLU A 36 0.33 -10.42 -2.04
CA GLU A 36 0.25 -8.99 -2.34
C GLU A 36 -0.97 -8.32 -1.69
N SER A 37 -2.12 -9.01 -1.66
CA SER A 37 -3.30 -8.53 -0.95
C SER A 37 -3.07 -8.42 0.55
N THR A 38 -2.41 -9.39 1.17
CA THR A 38 -2.07 -9.33 2.61
C THR A 38 -1.06 -8.22 2.89
N LEU A 39 -0.08 -8.02 2.01
CA LEU A 39 0.91 -6.94 2.12
C LEU A 39 0.24 -5.56 2.02
N LEU A 40 -0.68 -5.37 1.07
CA LEU A 40 -1.47 -4.15 0.92
C LEU A 40 -2.35 -3.88 2.16
N ALA A 41 -3.00 -4.91 2.69
CA ALA A 41 -3.79 -4.80 3.92
C ALA A 41 -2.92 -4.40 5.11
N SER A 42 -1.72 -5.00 5.25
CA SER A 42 -0.75 -4.65 6.30
C SER A 42 -0.30 -3.19 6.21
N ARG A 43 0.09 -2.72 5.01
CA ARG A 43 0.48 -1.32 4.78
C ARG A 43 -0.65 -0.34 5.10
N THR A 44 -1.87 -0.67 4.67
CA THR A 44 -3.07 0.15 4.94
C THR A 44 -3.38 0.21 6.43
N SER A 45 -3.28 -0.92 7.14
CA SER A 45 -3.47 -0.99 8.58
C SER A 45 -2.42 -0.17 9.34
N GLY A 46 -1.14 -0.26 8.94
CA GLY A 46 -0.06 0.55 9.51
C GLY A 46 -0.28 2.06 9.31
N TYR A 47 -0.72 2.47 8.10
CA TYR A 47 -1.10 3.85 7.83
C TYR A 47 -2.28 4.31 8.70
N LEU A 48 -3.34 3.50 8.80
CA LEU A 48 -4.52 3.83 9.61
C LEU A 48 -4.16 3.96 11.10
N SER A 49 -3.30 3.07 11.61
CA SER A 49 -2.78 3.15 12.98
C SER A 49 -2.01 4.45 13.23
N SER A 50 -1.12 4.83 12.30
CA SER A 50 -0.36 6.09 12.38
C SER A 50 -1.28 7.32 12.38
N GLN A 51 -2.27 7.37 11.49
CA GLN A 51 -3.25 8.45 11.45
C GLN A 51 -4.09 8.52 12.72
N SER A 52 -4.47 7.37 13.28
CA SER A 52 -5.21 7.31 14.54
C SER A 52 -4.39 7.87 15.70
N PHE A 53 -3.10 7.54 15.77
CA PHE A 53 -2.18 8.11 16.75
C PHE A 53 -2.06 9.64 16.61
N LEU A 54 -1.92 10.15 15.38
CA LEU A 54 -1.87 11.59 15.12
C LEU A 54 -3.16 12.28 15.56
N MET A 55 -4.33 11.68 15.31
CA MET A 55 -5.61 12.23 15.75
C MET A 55 -5.74 12.28 17.27
N ILE A 56 -5.29 11.23 17.98
CA ILE A 56 -5.28 11.22 19.44
C ILE A 56 -4.34 12.31 19.98
N ALA A 57 -3.16 12.48 19.40
CA ALA A 57 -2.22 13.52 19.79
C ALA A 57 -2.77 14.93 19.51
N PHE A 58 -3.48 15.12 18.39
CA PHE A 58 -4.18 16.35 18.06
C PHE A 58 -5.27 16.69 19.09
N ALA A 59 -6.15 15.74 19.40
CA ALA A 59 -7.20 15.95 20.40
C ALA A 59 -6.62 16.22 21.79
N SER A 60 -5.58 15.48 22.18
CA SER A 60 -4.89 15.65 23.46
C SER A 60 -4.22 17.02 23.58
N SER A 61 -3.62 17.52 22.49
CA SER A 61 -3.00 18.85 22.48
C SER A 61 -4.03 19.97 22.52
N MET A 62 -5.17 19.81 21.86
CA MET A 62 -6.32 20.71 21.94
C MET A 62 -6.96 20.77 23.34
N ALA A 63 -6.91 19.67 24.09
CA ALA A 63 -7.42 19.57 25.45
C ALA A 63 -6.51 20.24 26.51
N ASN A 64 -5.36 20.81 26.12
CA ASN A 64 -4.46 21.47 27.05
C ASN A 64 -5.07 22.74 27.65
N THR A 65 -5.22 22.76 28.97
CA THR A 65 -5.83 23.86 29.75
C THR A 65 -4.81 24.72 30.50
N ASN A 66 -3.51 24.52 30.26
CA ASN A 66 -2.48 25.29 30.96
C ASN A 66 -2.67 26.82 30.76
N PRO A 67 -2.77 27.61 31.84
CA PRO A 67 -3.08 29.04 31.77
C PRO A 67 -1.95 29.89 31.18
N ASP A 68 -0.69 29.46 31.30
CA ASP A 68 0.47 30.27 30.88
C ASP A 68 0.84 30.03 29.41
N TRP A 69 0.89 28.77 28.98
CA TRP A 69 1.35 28.40 27.64
C TRP A 69 0.34 27.58 26.81
N GLY A 70 -0.83 27.28 27.37
CA GLY A 70 -1.82 26.42 26.71
C GLY A 70 -2.45 27.04 25.45
N SER A 71 -2.57 28.36 25.37
CA SER A 71 -3.05 29.03 24.14
C SER A 71 -2.08 28.84 22.98
N LEU A 72 -0.78 29.11 23.21
CA LEU A 72 0.26 28.96 22.19
C LEU A 72 0.43 27.49 21.78
N PHE A 73 0.36 26.58 22.74
CA PHE A 73 0.45 25.14 22.48
C PHE A 73 -0.70 24.62 21.62
N ARG A 74 -1.94 25.02 21.90
CA ARG A 74 -3.14 24.66 21.12
C ARG A 74 -3.14 25.26 19.71
N LEU A 75 -2.35 26.29 19.46
CA LEU A 75 -2.18 26.84 18.12
C LEU A 75 -1.10 26.10 17.33
N VAL A 76 0.09 25.94 17.92
CA VAL A 76 1.28 25.45 17.21
C VAL A 76 1.22 23.92 17.03
N VAL A 77 1.01 23.18 18.12
CA VAL A 77 1.14 21.71 18.10
C VAL A 77 0.05 21.06 17.24
N PRO A 78 -1.24 21.38 17.40
CA PRO A 78 -2.29 20.88 16.51
C PRO A 78 -2.07 21.21 15.03
N SER A 79 -1.57 22.42 14.71
CA SER A 79 -1.29 22.82 13.32
C SER A 79 -0.16 22.00 12.70
N VAL A 80 0.92 21.77 13.44
CA VAL A 80 2.04 20.93 12.98
C VAL A 80 1.59 19.47 12.80
N LEU A 81 0.79 18.94 13.74
CA LEU A 81 0.25 17.58 13.63
C LEU A 81 -0.70 17.44 12.43
N ALA A 82 -1.54 18.44 12.15
CA ALA A 82 -2.42 18.44 10.98
C ALA A 82 -1.63 18.45 9.66
N LEU A 83 -0.59 19.28 9.56
CA LEU A 83 0.32 19.29 8.41
C LEU A 83 1.03 17.95 8.24
N LEU A 84 1.52 17.36 9.32
CA LEU A 84 2.16 16.04 9.29
C LEU A 84 1.17 14.95 8.84
N GLY A 85 -0.07 14.99 9.31
CA GLY A 85 -1.15 14.10 8.87
C GLY A 85 -1.43 14.21 7.36
N LEU A 86 -1.47 15.44 6.83
CA LEU A 86 -1.62 15.69 5.40
C LEU A 86 -0.44 15.16 4.58
N LEU A 87 0.80 15.47 4.99
CA LEU A 87 2.00 15.04 4.29
C LEU A 87 2.13 13.52 4.24
N THR A 88 1.87 12.86 5.36
CA THR A 88 1.89 11.38 5.45
C THR A 88 0.78 10.74 4.63
N SER A 89 -0.40 11.37 4.55
CA SER A 89 -1.50 10.93 3.67
C SER A 89 -1.10 11.00 2.18
N LEU A 90 -0.50 12.12 1.76
CA LEU A 90 -0.03 12.29 0.38
C LEU A 90 1.03 11.26 0.00
N HIS A 91 1.93 10.92 0.93
CA HIS A 91 2.97 9.93 0.69
C HIS A 91 2.43 8.49 0.62
N ALA A 92 1.35 8.19 1.34
CA ALA A 92 0.76 6.84 1.35
C ALA A 92 0.00 6.50 0.06
N ILE A 93 -0.63 7.48 -0.60
CA ILE A 93 -1.42 7.30 -1.83
C ILE A 93 -0.65 6.56 -2.95
N PRO A 94 0.56 6.98 -3.36
CA PRO A 94 1.28 6.30 -4.44
C PRO A 94 1.66 4.85 -4.06
N GLY A 95 2.00 4.60 -2.79
CA GLY A 95 2.34 3.26 -2.31
C GLY A 95 1.15 2.29 -2.34
N ILE A 96 -0.04 2.78 -1.99
CA ILE A 96 -1.29 2.01 -2.08
C ILE A 96 -1.64 1.74 -3.54
N ARG A 97 -1.62 2.77 -4.41
CA ARG A 97 -1.91 2.63 -5.84
C ARG A 97 -0.98 1.63 -6.54
N ALA A 98 0.33 1.75 -6.32
CA ALA A 98 1.30 0.83 -6.92
C ALA A 98 1.05 -0.63 -6.51
N SER A 99 0.62 -0.87 -5.27
CA SER A 99 0.29 -2.22 -4.78
C SER A 99 -1.00 -2.76 -5.44
N PHE A 100 -2.01 -1.91 -5.63
CA PHE A 100 -3.22 -2.27 -6.38
C PHE A 100 -2.91 -2.64 -7.83
N ASP A 101 -2.05 -1.85 -8.51
CA ASP A 101 -1.68 -2.14 -9.90
C ASP A 101 -0.95 -3.48 -10.03
N VAL A 102 -0.17 -3.90 -9.02
CA VAL A 102 0.47 -5.24 -8.99
C VAL A 102 -0.58 -6.34 -8.93
N ILE A 103 -1.55 -6.22 -8.02
CA ILE A 103 -2.64 -7.19 -7.86
C ILE A 103 -3.46 -7.31 -9.15
N GLU A 104 -3.81 -6.19 -9.77
CA GLU A 104 -4.55 -6.18 -11.03
C GLU A 104 -3.79 -6.89 -12.16
N ARG A 105 -2.46 -6.71 -12.24
CA ARG A 105 -1.63 -7.43 -13.22
C ARG A 105 -1.66 -8.94 -13.02
N TRP A 106 -1.60 -9.41 -11.78
CA TRP A 106 -1.68 -10.84 -11.50
C TRP A 106 -3.07 -11.43 -11.80
N HIS A 107 -4.14 -10.67 -11.52
CA HIS A 107 -5.50 -11.07 -11.92
C HIS A 107 -5.67 -11.16 -13.43
N HIS A 108 -5.10 -10.23 -14.20
CA HIS A 108 -5.12 -10.32 -15.68
C HIS A 108 -4.38 -11.56 -16.18
N LYS A 109 -3.17 -11.84 -15.67
CA LYS A 109 -2.43 -13.06 -16.03
C LYS A 109 -3.21 -14.34 -15.71
N GLN A 110 -3.92 -14.36 -14.58
CA GLN A 110 -4.78 -15.48 -14.21
C GLN A 110 -5.95 -15.65 -15.19
N ALA A 111 -6.59 -14.55 -15.59
CA ALA A 111 -7.71 -14.57 -16.54
C ALA A 111 -7.28 -15.01 -17.94
N ASP A 112 -6.14 -14.51 -18.43
CA ASP A 112 -5.59 -14.88 -19.74
C ASP A 112 -5.29 -16.38 -19.82
N LEU A 113 -4.76 -16.99 -18.75
CA LEU A 113 -4.50 -18.43 -18.70
C LEU A 113 -5.78 -19.27 -18.69
N LEU A 114 -6.80 -18.82 -17.96
CA LEU A 114 -8.10 -19.48 -17.97
C LEU A 114 -8.80 -19.41 -19.33
N GLN A 115 -8.51 -18.38 -20.15
CA GLN A 115 -9.03 -18.25 -21.51
C GLN A 115 -8.23 -19.02 -22.57
N THR A 116 -6.93 -19.24 -22.34
CA THR A 116 -6.06 -19.95 -23.30
C THR A 116 -5.98 -21.46 -23.06
N GLU A 117 -6.18 -21.91 -21.81
CA GLU A 117 -6.08 -23.33 -21.42
C GLU A 117 -7.43 -23.96 -20.99
N GLY A 118 -8.52 -23.19 -20.98
CA GLY A 118 -9.89 -23.65 -20.72
C GLY A 118 -10.68 -23.95 -21.97
#